data_AF-A0A923B1R4-F1
#
_entry.id   AF-A0A923B1R4-F1
#
_cell.length_a   1.000
_cell.length_b   1.000
_cell.length_c   1.000
_cell.angle_alpha   90.00
_cell.angle_beta   90.00
_cell.angle_gamma   90.00
#
_symmetry.space_group_name_H-M   'P 1'
#
loop_
_entity.id
_entity.type
_entity.pdbx_description
1 polymer ?
#
loop_
_entity_poly.entity_id
_entity_poly.type
_entity_poly.pdbx_seq_one_letter_code
_entity_poly.pdbx_strand_id
1 'polypeptide(L)'
;MTVATGCAGGPQQASQQTGNPLFVRAQNEEDAWETTVDVVHDYLFEIERESRIDGVIETKFKTGAGILEPWHRDSADGYSRWESTLQSIRRKAYISVTPAQGGYFVSVEAFKEIEDVAGAANFAGGATFQDHTPLQRDLDLVVGQSSPSGWIPRGRDAALERSMLQSIQNAFSR
;
A
#
# COMPACT_ATOMS: atom_id res chain seq x y z
N MET A 1 -17.10 -10.94 51.97
CA MET A 1 -17.37 -10.29 50.67
C MET A 1 -16.09 -10.40 49.88
N THR A 2 -15.98 -11.41 49.02
CA THR A 2 -14.73 -11.75 48.31
C THR A 2 -14.92 -11.37 46.85
N VAL A 3 -14.18 -10.37 46.39
CA VAL A 3 -14.27 -9.85 45.03
C VAL A 3 -13.41 -10.72 44.12
N ALA A 4 -14.03 -11.36 43.13
CA ALA A 4 -13.35 -12.05 42.05
C ALA A 4 -12.93 -11.03 40.99
N THR A 5 -11.64 -10.95 40.69
CA THR A 5 -11.10 -10.19 39.55
C THR A 5 -10.21 -11.12 38.75
N GLY A 6 -10.77 -11.73 37.71
CA GLY A 6 -10.04 -12.50 36.72
C GLY A 6 -10.13 -11.77 35.39
N CYS A 7 -9.05 -11.12 34.97
CA CYS A 7 -8.93 -10.52 33.65
C CYS A 7 -8.96 -11.64 32.60
N ALA A 8 -10.05 -11.72 31.84
CA ALA A 8 -10.11 -12.56 30.65
C ALA A 8 -9.14 -11.97 29.61
N GLY A 9 -7.98 -12.59 29.44
CA GLY A 9 -7.14 -12.39 28.27
C GLY A 9 -7.93 -12.87 27.05
N GLY A 10 -8.40 -11.91 26.25
CA GLY A 10 -9.04 -12.22 24.97
C GLY A 10 -8.10 -13.04 24.08
N PRO A 11 -8.64 -13.91 23.21
CA PRO A 11 -7.81 -14.72 22.33
C PRO A 11 -6.96 -13.78 21.45
N GLN A 12 -5.65 -13.77 21.69
CA GLN A 12 -4.69 -13.24 20.74
C GLN A 12 -4.77 -14.15 19.51
N GLN A 13 -5.52 -13.72 18.49
CA GLN A 13 -5.40 -14.28 17.16
C GLN A 13 -3.96 -14.03 16.73
N ALA A 14 -3.12 -15.05 16.85
CA ALA A 14 -1.80 -15.04 16.26
C ALA A 14 -2.02 -14.83 14.75
N SER A 15 -1.81 -13.60 14.28
CA SER A 15 -1.81 -13.29 12.86
C SER A 15 -0.71 -14.14 12.25
N GLN A 16 -1.09 -15.25 11.60
CA GLN A 16 -0.18 -16.01 10.78
C GLN A 16 0.40 -15.01 9.79
N GLN A 17 1.71 -14.81 9.85
CA GLN A 17 2.40 -13.93 8.92
C GLN A 17 2.29 -14.59 7.54
N THR A 18 1.27 -14.22 6.77
CA THR A 18 1.07 -14.69 5.40
C THR A 18 2.28 -14.25 4.60
N GLY A 19 3.12 -15.21 4.21
CA GLY A 19 4.34 -14.96 3.45
C GLY A 19 4.02 -14.48 2.03
N ASN A 20 4.92 -13.69 1.46
CA ASN A 20 4.94 -13.36 0.05
C ASN A 20 6.07 -14.16 -0.62
N PRO A 21 5.82 -15.05 -1.59
CA PRO A 21 4.52 -15.38 -2.22
C PRO A 21 3.62 -16.29 -1.38
N LEU A 22 2.30 -16.15 -1.56
CA LEU A 22 1.25 -16.97 -0.93
C LEU A 22 0.82 -18.11 -1.85
N PHE A 23 0.83 -19.34 -1.36
CA PHE A 23 0.24 -20.46 -2.08
C PHE A 23 -1.27 -20.53 -1.87
N VAL A 24 -2.04 -20.56 -2.96
CA VAL A 24 -3.49 -20.73 -2.97
C VAL A 24 -3.86 -22.01 -3.73
N ARG A 25 -4.85 -22.75 -3.20
CA ARG A 25 -5.41 -23.91 -3.88
C ARG A 25 -6.61 -23.45 -4.69
N ALA A 26 -6.49 -23.49 -6.02
CA ALA A 26 -7.59 -23.25 -6.94
C ALA A 26 -7.67 -24.40 -7.93
N GLN A 27 -8.89 -24.74 -8.35
CA GLN A 27 -9.13 -25.84 -9.30
C GLN A 27 -8.73 -25.44 -10.72
N ASN A 28 -9.02 -24.19 -11.09
CA ASN A 28 -8.74 -23.62 -12.41
C ASN A 28 -7.98 -22.30 -12.29
N GLU A 29 -7.31 -21.90 -13.37
CA GLU A 29 -6.63 -20.61 -13.47
C GLU A 29 -7.61 -19.45 -13.40
N GLU A 30 -8.76 -19.59 -14.07
CA GLU A 30 -9.83 -18.60 -14.07
C GLU A 30 -10.33 -18.31 -12.66
N ASP A 31 -10.59 -19.35 -11.86
CA ASP A 31 -11.04 -19.20 -10.48
C ASP A 31 -9.98 -18.46 -9.63
N ALA A 32 -8.69 -18.78 -9.84
CA ALA A 32 -7.60 -18.13 -9.15
C ALA A 32 -7.49 -16.64 -9.51
N TRP A 33 -7.68 -16.35 -10.79
CA TRP A 33 -7.59 -15.01 -11.35
C TRP A 33 -8.74 -14.12 -10.89
N GLU A 34 -9.99 -14.55 -11.13
CA GLU A 34 -11.19 -13.79 -10.75
C GLU A 34 -11.24 -13.53 -9.25
N THR A 35 -10.94 -14.53 -8.42
CA THR A 35 -10.89 -14.34 -6.96
C THR A 35 -9.83 -13.31 -6.55
N THR A 36 -8.68 -13.28 -7.24
CA THR A 36 -7.63 -12.30 -6.98
C THR A 36 -8.07 -10.90 -7.42
N VAL A 37 -8.70 -10.78 -8.58
CA VAL A 37 -9.26 -9.53 -9.13
C VAL A 37 -10.36 -8.98 -8.20
N ASP A 38 -11.25 -9.82 -7.70
CA ASP A 38 -12.29 -9.44 -6.73
C ASP A 38 -11.69 -8.84 -5.47
N VAL A 39 -10.63 -9.45 -4.93
CA VAL A 39 -9.93 -8.91 -3.77
C VAL A 39 -9.27 -7.57 -4.09
N VAL A 40 -8.68 -7.38 -5.27
CA VAL A 40 -8.13 -6.07 -5.66
C VAL A 40 -9.24 -5.00 -5.70
N HIS A 41 -10.40 -5.34 -6.23
CA HIS A 41 -11.57 -4.45 -6.27
C HIS A 41 -12.15 -4.15 -4.87
N ASP A 42 -12.11 -5.08 -3.92
CA ASP A 42 -12.51 -4.85 -2.53
C ASP A 42 -11.68 -3.77 -1.83
N TYR A 43 -10.41 -3.60 -2.22
CA TYR A 43 -9.56 -2.50 -1.77
C TYR A 43 -9.79 -1.20 -2.56
N LEU A 44 -10.74 -1.22 -3.48
CA LEU A 44 -11.15 -0.12 -4.34
C LEU A 44 -9.98 0.44 -5.16
N PHE A 45 -9.05 -0.43 -5.60
CA PHE A 45 -8.01 -0.08 -6.55
C PHE A 45 -8.56 -0.17 -7.98
N GLU A 46 -8.29 0.85 -8.79
CA GLU A 46 -8.60 0.80 -10.22
C GLU A 46 -7.50 0.03 -10.95
N ILE A 47 -7.88 -0.92 -11.80
CA ILE A 47 -6.93 -1.74 -12.57
C ILE A 47 -6.46 -0.93 -13.78
N GLU A 48 -5.14 -0.79 -13.94
CA GLU A 48 -4.51 -0.14 -15.09
C GLU A 48 -4.26 -1.15 -16.21
N ARG A 49 -3.70 -2.31 -15.83
CA ARG A 49 -3.33 -3.37 -16.75
C ARG A 49 -3.65 -4.73 -16.14
N GLU A 50 -4.34 -5.53 -16.91
CA GLU A 50 -4.64 -6.93 -16.62
C GLU A 50 -4.06 -7.80 -17.74
N SER A 51 -3.12 -8.69 -17.43
CA SER A 51 -2.56 -9.64 -18.39
C SER A 51 -2.56 -11.05 -17.81
N ARG A 52 -3.52 -11.87 -18.24
CA ARG A 52 -3.64 -13.28 -17.84
C ARG A 52 -2.43 -14.10 -18.29
N ILE A 53 -1.94 -13.84 -19.50
CA ILE A 53 -0.80 -14.56 -20.08
C ILE A 53 0.48 -14.33 -19.27
N ASP A 54 0.71 -13.09 -18.83
CA ASP A 54 1.87 -12.77 -17.99
C ASP A 54 1.63 -13.10 -16.50
N GLY A 55 0.37 -13.39 -16.14
CA GLY A 55 -0.04 -13.57 -14.77
C GLY A 55 0.08 -12.30 -13.93
N VAL A 56 -0.03 -11.10 -14.52
CA VAL A 56 0.20 -9.82 -13.81
C VAL A 56 -1.02 -8.91 -13.83
N ILE A 57 -1.37 -8.39 -12.65
CA ILE A 57 -2.38 -7.35 -12.43
C ILE A 57 -1.67 -6.12 -11.86
N GLU A 58 -1.80 -4.99 -12.55
CA GLU A 58 -1.21 -3.71 -12.15
C GLU A 58 -2.33 -2.69 -11.94
N THR A 59 -2.31 -2.01 -10.80
CA THR A 59 -3.30 -0.99 -10.46
C THR A 59 -2.82 0.40 -10.84
N LYS A 60 -3.75 1.34 -11.03
CA LYS A 60 -3.39 2.77 -11.06
C LYS A 60 -2.91 3.22 -9.68
N PHE A 61 -2.20 4.34 -9.65
CA PHE A 61 -1.92 5.04 -8.40
C PHE A 61 -3.24 5.50 -7.77
N LYS A 62 -3.46 5.09 -6.54
CA LYS A 62 -4.59 5.53 -5.73
C LYS A 62 -4.08 6.34 -4.54
N THR A 63 -4.59 7.56 -4.36
CA THR A 63 -4.35 8.32 -3.14
C THR A 63 -4.99 7.58 -1.97
N GLY A 64 -4.20 7.32 -0.94
CA GLY A 64 -4.62 6.61 0.26
C GLY A 64 -5.75 7.33 0.97
N ALA A 65 -6.64 6.53 1.54
CA ALA A 65 -7.73 7.00 2.35
C ALA A 65 -7.23 7.78 3.58
N GLY A 66 -7.89 8.90 3.91
CA GLY A 66 -7.61 9.64 5.14
C GLY A 66 -8.15 8.90 6.38
N ILE A 67 -7.88 9.43 7.59
CA ILE A 67 -8.39 8.92 8.88
C ILE A 67 -9.90 8.63 8.89
N LEU A 68 -10.67 9.34 8.05
CA LEU A 68 -12.13 9.36 8.11
C LEU A 68 -12.84 8.28 7.30
N GLU A 69 -12.10 7.34 6.70
CA GLU A 69 -12.68 6.29 5.87
C GLU A 69 -12.34 4.90 6.40
N PRO A 70 -12.87 4.50 7.57
CA PRO A 70 -12.55 3.22 8.23
C PRO A 70 -12.90 1.97 7.41
N TRP A 71 -13.70 2.10 6.34
CA TRP A 71 -14.03 1.03 5.39
C TRP A 71 -12.95 0.81 4.32
N HIS A 72 -11.97 1.70 4.17
CA HIS A 72 -10.81 1.45 3.33
C HIS A 72 -9.83 0.51 4.03
N ARG A 73 -9.82 -0.75 3.59
CA ARG A 73 -8.91 -1.81 4.08
C ARG A 73 -7.43 -1.56 3.76
N ASP A 74 -7.10 -0.51 3.02
CA ASP A 74 -5.72 -0.14 2.68
C ASP A 74 -4.90 0.34 3.90
N SER A 75 -5.59 0.72 4.99
CA SER A 75 -4.99 1.34 6.17
C SER A 75 -4.69 0.30 7.25
N ALA A 76 -3.70 -0.55 6.97
CA ALA A 76 -3.30 -1.71 7.79
C ALA A 76 -2.53 -1.36 9.08
N ASP A 77 -2.17 -0.10 9.33
CA ASP A 77 -1.48 0.29 10.56
C ASP A 77 -1.99 1.63 11.11
N GLY A 78 -2.24 1.70 12.43
CA GLY A 78 -2.81 2.88 13.09
C GLY A 78 -1.91 4.12 13.03
N TYR A 79 -0.60 3.92 12.79
CA TYR A 79 0.38 5.00 12.62
C TYR A 79 0.32 5.65 11.23
N SER A 80 0.11 4.85 10.17
CA SER A 80 -0.11 5.35 8.80
C SER A 80 -1.34 6.25 8.68
N ARG A 81 -2.27 6.14 9.63
CA ARG A 81 -3.48 6.98 9.70
C ARG A 81 -3.15 8.43 10.09
N TRP A 82 -2.26 8.66 11.06
CA TRP A 82 -1.86 10.01 11.48
C TRP A 82 -1.07 10.74 10.38
N GLU A 83 -0.18 10.05 9.69
CA GLU A 83 0.63 10.64 8.61
C GLU A 83 -0.20 11.03 7.37
N SER A 84 -1.21 10.23 6.97
CA SER A 84 -2.12 10.54 5.85
C SER A 84 -2.98 11.79 6.06
N THR A 85 -3.05 12.32 7.29
CA THR A 85 -3.83 13.55 7.58
C THR A 85 -3.04 14.82 7.30
N LEU A 86 -1.71 14.73 7.19
CA LEU A 86 -0.82 15.89 7.01
C LEU A 86 -0.06 15.88 5.68
N GLN A 87 0.03 14.73 5.00
CA GLN A 87 0.72 14.61 3.73
C GLN A 87 0.03 13.56 2.85
N SER A 88 -0.31 13.92 1.61
CA SER A 88 -0.97 12.98 0.70
C SER A 88 -0.04 11.81 0.39
N ILE A 89 -0.50 10.59 0.61
CA ILE A 89 0.21 9.36 0.25
C ILE A 89 -0.58 8.72 -0.89
N ARG A 90 0.09 8.22 -1.92
CA ARG A 90 -0.52 7.37 -2.95
C ARG A 90 0.14 6.00 -2.99
N ARG A 91 -0.64 4.99 -3.34
CA ARG A 91 -0.19 3.60 -3.39
C ARG A 91 -0.49 3.00 -4.76
N LYS A 92 0.38 2.12 -5.21
CA LYS A 92 0.21 1.29 -6.41
C LYS A 92 0.51 -0.16 -6.06
N ALA A 93 -0.34 -1.08 -6.49
CA ALA A 93 -0.18 -2.50 -6.24
C ALA A 93 0.13 -3.25 -7.54
N TYR A 94 1.06 -4.19 -7.43
CA TYR A 94 1.43 -5.16 -8.45
C TYR A 94 1.14 -6.54 -7.88
N ILE A 95 0.29 -7.29 -8.55
CA ILE A 95 -0.06 -8.65 -8.15
C ILE A 95 0.41 -9.58 -9.26
N SER A 96 1.08 -10.66 -8.89
CA SER A 96 1.46 -11.72 -9.82
C SER A 96 0.87 -13.06 -9.39
N VAL A 97 0.30 -13.77 -10.34
CA VAL A 97 -0.31 -15.10 -10.18
C VAL A 97 0.48 -16.06 -11.05
N THR A 98 1.20 -16.99 -10.42
CA THR A 98 2.06 -17.96 -11.10
C THR A 98 1.54 -19.38 -10.84
N PRO A 99 1.38 -20.23 -11.87
CA PRO A 99 0.93 -21.61 -11.68
C PRO A 99 1.99 -22.43 -10.92
N ALA A 100 1.53 -23.32 -10.05
CA ALA A 100 2.35 -24.20 -9.23
C ALA A 100 1.79 -25.63 -9.20
N GLN A 101 2.57 -26.59 -8.69
CA GLN A 101 2.07 -27.95 -8.56
C GLN A 101 0.92 -28.02 -7.55
N GLY A 102 -0.31 -28.21 -8.06
CA GLY A 102 -1.52 -28.34 -7.25
C GLY A 102 -2.16 -27.01 -6.81
N GLY A 103 -1.81 -25.88 -7.43
CA GLY A 103 -2.39 -24.58 -7.12
C GLY A 103 -1.67 -23.43 -7.82
N TYR A 104 -1.72 -22.24 -7.21
CA TYR A 104 -1.11 -21.02 -7.73
C TYR A 104 -0.35 -20.30 -6.61
N PHE A 105 0.74 -19.63 -6.96
CA PHE A 105 1.40 -18.66 -6.10
C PHE A 105 0.92 -17.26 -6.44
N VAL A 106 0.46 -16.54 -5.44
CA VAL A 106 0.07 -15.14 -5.55
C VAL A 106 1.07 -14.29 -4.77
N SER A 107 1.76 -13.39 -5.47
CA SER A 107 2.63 -12.38 -4.88
C SER A 107 1.99 -11.01 -5.00
N VAL A 108 2.13 -10.19 -3.95
CA VAL A 108 1.63 -8.82 -3.91
C VAL A 108 2.78 -7.89 -3.55
N GLU A 109 3.06 -6.93 -4.41
CA GLU A 109 4.02 -5.87 -4.19
C GLU A 109 3.29 -4.53 -4.21
N ALA A 110 3.32 -3.81 -3.10
CA ALA A 110 2.67 -2.50 -3.00
C ALA A 110 3.74 -1.43 -2.83
N PHE A 111 3.70 -0.39 -3.66
CA PHE A 111 4.60 0.75 -3.57
C PHE A 111 3.85 1.95 -3.04
N LYS A 112 4.46 2.65 -2.08
CA LYS A 112 3.95 3.90 -1.53
C LYS A 112 4.80 5.08 -1.99
N GLU A 113 4.12 6.16 -2.33
CA GLU A 113 4.72 7.44 -2.67
C GLU A 113 4.05 8.54 -1.85
N ILE A 114 4.82 9.55 -1.49
CA ILE A 114 4.35 10.67 -0.66
C ILE A 114 4.44 11.97 -1.46
N GLU A 115 3.47 12.85 -1.31
CA GLU A 115 3.44 14.12 -2.03
C GLU A 115 4.55 15.04 -1.49
N ASP A 116 5.37 15.57 -2.40
CA ASP A 116 6.36 16.59 -2.12
C ASP A 116 5.67 17.96 -2.12
N VAL A 117 5.17 18.34 -0.94
CA VAL A 117 4.61 19.67 -0.76
C VAL A 117 5.77 20.64 -0.58
N ALA A 118 6.01 21.50 -1.58
CA ALA A 118 6.90 22.64 -1.41
C ALA A 118 6.45 23.40 -0.16
N GLY A 119 7.35 23.51 0.82
CA GLY A 119 7.02 23.88 2.19
C GLY A 119 6.11 25.11 2.28
N ALA A 120 5.41 25.20 3.42
CA ALA A 120 4.52 26.26 3.92
C ALA A 120 5.05 27.72 3.85
N ALA A 121 5.72 28.13 2.78
CA ALA A 121 6.21 29.48 2.52
C ALA A 121 5.16 30.32 1.78
N ASN A 122 4.11 29.71 1.22
CA ASN A 122 3.04 30.40 0.50
C ASN A 122 1.79 30.64 1.38
N PHE A 123 1.97 31.02 2.65
CA PHE A 123 0.91 31.69 3.40
C PHE A 123 1.07 33.20 3.19
N ALA A 124 -0.04 33.92 3.00
CA ALA A 124 -0.07 35.38 2.96
C ALA A 124 0.40 35.95 4.33
N GLY A 125 1.72 36.09 4.49
CA GLY A 125 2.37 36.44 5.77
C GLY A 125 3.75 35.81 5.99
N GLY A 126 4.20 34.88 5.14
CA GLY A 126 5.56 34.33 5.17
C GLY A 126 6.60 35.36 4.74
N ALA A 127 7.06 36.21 5.67
CA ALA A 127 8.19 37.10 5.44
C ALA A 127 9.46 36.27 5.20
N THR A 128 9.85 36.09 3.94
CA THR A 128 11.19 35.60 3.59
C THR A 128 12.15 36.77 3.69
N PHE A 129 12.85 36.88 4.83
CA PHE A 129 14.03 37.74 4.91
C PHE A 129 15.17 37.07 4.13
N GLN A 130 15.57 37.69 3.01
CA GLN A 130 16.76 37.32 2.25
C GLN A 130 17.99 37.84 3.00
N ASP A 131 18.60 37.03 3.87
CA ASP A 131 19.69 37.50 4.73
C ASP A 131 21.10 37.27 4.16
N HIS A 132 21.28 36.57 3.03
CA HIS A 132 22.58 36.48 2.35
C HIS A 132 22.49 35.66 1.06
N THR A 133 23.12 36.15 -0.02
CA THR A 133 23.35 35.39 -1.26
C THR A 133 24.78 34.82 -1.25
N PRO A 134 24.99 33.54 -0.89
CA PRO A 134 26.31 32.92 -1.10
C PRO A 134 26.53 32.57 -2.57
N LEU A 135 27.79 32.67 -3.01
CA LEU A 135 28.26 32.47 -4.38
C LEU A 135 27.84 31.11 -4.97
N GLN A 136 27.21 31.16 -6.15
CA GLN A 136 26.74 30.00 -6.91
C GLN A 136 27.94 29.18 -7.42
N ARG A 137 28.19 28.01 -6.84
CA ARG A 137 28.99 26.96 -7.49
C ARG A 137 28.04 26.13 -8.35
N ASP A 138 28.14 26.33 -9.66
CA ASP A 138 27.46 25.51 -10.65
C ASP A 138 28.09 24.10 -10.65
N LEU A 139 27.39 23.18 -10.01
CA LEU A 139 27.66 21.75 -10.08
C LEU A 139 26.43 21.14 -10.75
N ASP A 140 26.50 21.12 -12.08
CA ASP A 140 25.58 20.39 -12.93
C ASP A 140 25.62 18.90 -12.57
N LEU A 141 24.70 18.48 -11.71
CA LEU A 141 24.30 17.10 -11.57
C LEU A 141 22.94 16.97 -12.22
N VAL A 142 22.93 16.68 -13.52
CA VAL A 142 21.79 16.13 -14.25
C VAL A 142 21.47 14.76 -13.64
N VAL A 143 20.85 14.76 -12.46
CA VAL A 143 20.10 13.61 -11.97
C VAL A 143 18.76 13.74 -12.67
N GLY A 144 18.59 13.00 -13.77
CA GLY A 144 17.30 12.89 -14.43
C GLY A 144 16.23 12.56 -13.38
N GLN A 145 15.41 13.55 -13.05
CA GLN A 145 14.31 13.40 -12.10
C GLN A 145 13.28 12.48 -12.76
N SER A 146 13.42 11.17 -12.55
CA SER A 146 12.49 10.14 -13.02
C SER A 146 11.22 10.03 -12.16
N SER A 147 11.04 10.95 -11.20
CA SER A 147 9.79 11.11 -10.45
C SER A 147 9.06 12.34 -10.97
N PRO A 148 7.77 12.24 -11.34
CA PRO A 148 6.96 13.41 -11.65
C PRO A 148 7.10 14.42 -10.51
N SER A 149 7.42 15.67 -10.85
CA SER A 149 7.57 16.75 -9.87
C SER A 149 6.36 16.78 -8.94
N GLY A 150 6.55 16.42 -7.67
CA GLY A 150 5.48 16.37 -6.67
C GLY A 150 5.28 15.03 -5.94
N TRP A 151 5.91 13.92 -6.33
CA TRP A 151 5.78 12.65 -5.60
C TRP A 151 7.13 11.98 -5.33
N ILE A 152 7.40 11.67 -4.05
CA ILE A 152 8.63 11.04 -3.58
C ILE A 152 8.36 9.55 -3.29
N PRO A 153 9.08 8.61 -3.92
CA PRO A 153 8.92 7.19 -3.64
C PRO A 153 9.40 6.86 -2.21
N ARG A 154 8.56 6.16 -1.45
CA ARG A 154 8.86 5.70 -0.08
C ARG A 154 9.12 4.20 0.02
N GLY A 155 9.15 3.51 -1.12
CA GLY A 155 9.44 2.08 -1.22
C GLY A 155 8.20 1.20 -1.01
N ARG A 156 8.42 -0.06 -0.61
CA ARG A 156 7.37 -1.06 -0.45
C ARG A 156 6.53 -0.83 0.81
N ASP A 157 5.23 -1.02 0.71
CA ASP A 157 4.26 -0.97 1.81
C ASP A 157 3.92 -2.39 2.29
N ALA A 158 4.80 -2.95 3.13
CA ALA A 158 4.65 -4.31 3.65
C ALA A 158 3.36 -4.51 4.47
N ALA A 159 2.75 -3.44 5.00
CA ALA A 159 1.50 -3.54 5.76
C ALA A 159 0.32 -3.78 4.81
N LEU A 160 0.26 -3.03 3.70
CA LEU A 160 -0.74 -3.25 2.65
C LEU A 160 -0.57 -4.61 1.97
N GLU A 161 0.66 -5.01 1.65
CA GLU A 161 0.95 -6.31 1.06
C GLU A 161 0.42 -7.45 1.93
N ARG A 162 0.74 -7.43 3.23
CA ARG A 162 0.26 -8.44 4.18
C ARG A 162 -1.27 -8.45 4.29
N SER A 163 -1.90 -7.28 4.31
CA SER A 163 -3.36 -7.17 4.36
C SER A 163 -4.02 -7.79 3.12
N MET A 164 -3.54 -7.45 1.92
CA MET A 164 -4.07 -8.00 0.68
C MET A 164 -3.86 -9.51 0.61
N LEU A 165 -2.67 -10.02 0.98
CA LEU A 165 -2.41 -11.46 1.03
C LEU A 165 -3.33 -12.20 2.01
N GLN A 166 -3.63 -11.60 3.17
CA GLN A 166 -4.61 -12.17 4.11
C GLN A 166 -6.01 -12.20 3.53
N SER A 167 -6.44 -11.13 2.85
CA SER A 167 -7.75 -11.10 2.19
C SER A 167 -7.86 -12.13 1.07
N ILE A 168 -6.80 -12.31 0.28
CA ILE A 168 -6.70 -13.36 -0.75
C ILE A 168 -6.79 -14.75 -0.09
N GLN A 169 -5.99 -15.00 0.95
CA GLN A 169 -6.03 -16.27 1.68
C GLN A 169 -7.42 -16.59 2.22
N ASN A 170 -8.11 -15.59 2.78
CA ASN A 170 -9.46 -15.74 3.28
C ASN A 170 -10.48 -16.02 2.16
N ALA A 171 -10.33 -15.40 0.99
CA ALA A 171 -11.20 -15.62 -0.16
C ALA A 171 -11.14 -17.07 -0.66
N PHE A 172 -9.93 -17.66 -0.74
CA PHE A 172 -9.73 -19.07 -1.12
C PHE A 172 -10.09 -20.08 -0.03
N SER A 173 -10.35 -19.63 1.19
CA SER A 173 -10.74 -20.51 2.31
C SER A 173 -12.25 -20.70 2.46
N ARG A 174 -13.06 -19.94 1.71
CA ARG A 174 -14.53 -20.08 1.68
C ARG A 174 -14.95 -21.20 0.74
#